data_AF-A0AAJ2YVT2-F1
#
_entry.id   AF-A0AAJ2YVT2-F1
#
_cell.length_a   1.000
_cell.length_b   1.000
_cell.length_c   1.000
_cell.angle_alpha   90.00
_cell.angle_beta   90.00
_cell.angle_gamma   90.00
#
_symmetry.space_group_name_H-M   'P 1'
#
loop_
_entity.id
_entity.type
_entity.pdbx_description
1 polymer ?
#
loop_
_entity_poly.entity_id
_entity_poly.type
_entity_poly.pdbx_seq_one_letter_code
_entity_poly.pdbx_strand_id
1 'polypeptide(L)' 'MSDDEWKDYAKGLIKAEIARKNISLIDLSKKLEAMGISETPQNISNKINRGTFGAIFMLQILKAIDCKEIRL' A
#
# COMPACT_ATOMS: atom_id res chain seq x y z
N MET A 1 19.23 9.08 6.46
CA MET A 1 18.34 8.28 5.60
C MET A 1 18.42 8.83 4.18
N SER A 2 18.98 8.06 3.27
CA SER A 2 18.92 8.36 1.83
C SER A 2 17.52 8.09 1.28
N ASP A 3 17.18 8.60 0.09
CA ASP A 3 15.90 8.30 -0.57
C ASP A 3 15.56 6.80 -0.62
N ASP A 4 16.57 5.94 -0.75
CA ASP A 4 16.38 4.49 -0.77
C ASP A 4 15.94 3.90 0.58
N GLU A 5 16.41 4.46 1.69
CA GLU A 5 15.97 4.04 3.02
C GLU A 5 14.52 4.45 3.29
N TRP A 6 14.12 5.63 2.82
CA TRP A 6 12.72 6.07 2.90
C TRP A 6 11.80 5.18 2.06
N LYS A 7 12.27 4.71 0.90
CA LYS A 7 11.53 3.75 0.06
C LYS A 7 11.34 2.41 0.77
N ASP A 8 12.40 1.88 1.38
CA ASP A 8 12.30 0.62 2.10
C ASP A 8 11.41 0.74 3.34
N TYR A 9 11.54 1.85 4.09
CA TYR A 9 10.67 2.16 5.22
C TYR A 9 9.19 2.24 4.81
N ALA A 10 8.87 2.99 3.75
CA ALA A 10 7.51 3.12 3.26
C ALA A 10 6.94 1.76 2.81
N LYS A 11 7.75 0.94 2.11
CA LYS A 11 7.38 -0.42 1.70
C LYS A 11 7.10 -1.32 2.90
N GLY A 12 7.97 -1.28 3.91
CA GLY A 12 7.80 -2.01 5.17
C GLY A 12 6.51 -1.61 5.87
N LEU A 13 6.22 -0.32 5.92
CA LEU A 13 5.02 0.21 6.58
C LEU A 13 3.72 -0.23 5.89
N ILE A 14 3.65 -0.14 4.56
CA ILE A 14 2.49 -0.64 3.79
C ILE A 14 2.30 -2.15 4.03
N LYS A 15 3.38 -2.94 3.93
CA LYS A 15 3.30 -4.39 4.14
C LYS A 15 2.85 -4.74 5.57
N ALA A 16 3.35 -4.02 6.57
CA ALA A 16 2.97 -4.20 7.96
C ALA A 16 1.48 -3.91 8.17
N GLU A 17 0.96 -2.82 7.59
CA GLU A 17 -0.46 -2.46 7.69
C GLU A 17 -1.37 -3.49 7.00
N ILE A 18 -1.00 -3.93 5.80
CA ILE A 18 -1.73 -4.99 5.06
C ILE A 18 -1.76 -6.28 5.88
N ALA A 19 -0.61 -6.70 6.43
CA ALA A 19 -0.50 -7.89 7.25
C ALA A 19 -1.31 -7.76 8.56
N ARG A 20 -1.29 -6.59 9.19
CA ARG A 20 -2.02 -6.30 10.43
C ARG A 20 -3.54 -6.35 10.24
N LYS A 21 -4.03 -5.91 9.08
CA LYS A 21 -5.44 -5.98 8.70
C LYS A 21 -5.85 -7.34 8.11
N ASN A 22 -4.90 -8.26 7.95
CA ASN A 22 -5.10 -9.57 7.31
C ASN A 22 -5.73 -9.47 5.90
N ILE A 23 -5.40 -8.41 5.16
CA ILE A 23 -5.93 -8.20 3.81
C ILE A 23 -4.94 -8.78 2.80
N SER A 24 -5.44 -9.60 1.89
CA SER A 24 -4.63 -10.06 0.76
C SER A 24 -4.48 -8.95 -0.29
N LEU A 25 -3.39 -8.98 -1.07
CA LEU A 25 -3.21 -8.04 -2.18
C LEU A 25 -4.38 -8.08 -3.19
N ILE A 26 -5.04 -9.24 -3.31
CA ILE A 26 -6.22 -9.46 -4.16
C ILE A 26 -7.45 -8.72 -3.61
N ASP A 27 -7.65 -8.72 -2.29
CA ASP A 27 -8.72 -7.96 -1.64
C ASP A 27 -8.42 -6.47 -1.71
N LEU A 28 -7.16 -6.08 -1.51
CA LEU A 28 -6.73 -4.71 -1.66
C LEU A 28 -7.01 -4.19 -3.08
N SER A 29 -6.67 -4.94 -4.12
CA SER A 29 -6.99 -4.57 -5.51
C SER A 29 -8.48 -4.41 -5.74
N LYS A 30 -9.31 -5.33 -5.24
CA LYS A 30 -10.77 -5.24 -5.37
C LYS A 30 -11.33 -3.99 -4.68
N LYS A 31 -10.79 -3.63 -3.51
CA LYS A 31 -11.21 -2.44 -2.78
C LYS A 31 -10.75 -1.14 -3.44
N LEU A 32 -9.54 -1.14 -4.02
CA LEU A 32 -9.06 -0.04 -4.86
C LEU A 32 -9.95 0.10 -6.10
N GLU A 33 -10.31 -1.00 -6.75
CA GLU A 33 -11.23 -1.00 -7.89
C GLU A 33 -12.61 -0.45 -7.51
N ALA A 34 -13.12 -0.79 -6.33
CA ALA A 34 -14.37 -0.23 -5.82
C ALA A 34 -14.31 1.29 -5.57
N MET A 35 -13.11 1.86 -5.39
CA MET A 35 -12.88 3.31 -5.33
C MET A 35 -12.64 3.95 -6.71
N GLY A 36 -12.71 3.17 -7.80
CA GLY A 36 -12.41 3.63 -9.16
C GLY A 36 -10.93 3.57 -9.53
N ILE A 37 -10.11 2.85 -8.75
CA ILE A 37 -8.68 2.68 -8.97
C ILE A 37 -8.42 1.25 -9.44
N SER A 38 -8.33 1.04 -10.75
CA SER A 38 -8.03 -0.27 -11.33
C SER A 38 -6.55 -0.62 -11.19
N GLU A 39 -6.20 -1.24 -10.07
CA GLU A 39 -4.84 -1.70 -9.77
C GLU A 39 -4.85 -3.20 -9.49
N THR A 40 -4.04 -3.96 -10.22
CA THR A 40 -3.91 -5.41 -9.99
C THR A 40 -2.99 -5.70 -8.80
N PRO A 41 -3.16 -6.85 -8.11
CA PRO A 41 -2.30 -7.22 -6.98
C PRO A 41 -0.81 -7.24 -7.36
N GLN A 42 -0.51 -7.61 -8.60
CA GLN A 42 0.84 -7.64 -9.16
C GLN A 42 1.40 -6.22 -9.38
N ASN A 43 0.58 -5.28 -9.87
CA ASN A 43 0.98 -3.88 -10.05
C ASN A 43 1.21 -3.18 -8.71
N ILE A 44 0.34 -3.43 -7.72
CA ILE A 44 0.50 -2.94 -6.34
C ILE A 44 1.81 -3.46 -5.76
N SER A 45 2.05 -4.77 -5.85
CA SER A 45 3.30 -5.38 -5.36
C SER A 45 4.53 -4.79 -6.05
N ASN A 46 4.50 -4.59 -7.37
CA ASN A 46 5.59 -3.96 -8.11
C ASN A 46 5.83 -2.50 -7.71
N LYS A 47 4.76 -1.70 -7.54
CA LYS A 47 4.86 -0.30 -7.09
C LYS A 47 5.47 -0.22 -5.68
N ILE A 48 4.98 -1.06 -4.77
CA ILE A 48 5.50 -1.16 -3.40
C ILE A 48 6.97 -1.61 -3.42
N ASN A 49 7.32 -2.63 -4.21
CA ASN A 49 8.69 -3.12 -4.32
C ASN A 49 9.66 -2.09 -4.91
N ARG A 50 9.19 -1.28 -5.88
CA ARG A 50 9.98 -0.19 -6.48
C ARG A 50 10.16 1.01 -5.53
N GLY A 51 9.35 1.13 -4.48
CA GLY A 51 9.36 2.29 -3.58
C GLY A 51 8.97 3.60 -4.26
N THR A 52 8.55 3.58 -5.53
CA THR A 52 8.19 4.79 -6.30
C THR A 52 6.68 5.04 -6.24
N PHE A 53 6.03 4.60 -5.17
CA PHE A 53 4.63 4.91 -4.95
C PHE A 53 4.54 6.26 -4.22
N GLY A 54 3.82 7.21 -4.81
CA GLY A 54 3.59 8.49 -4.17
C GLY A 54 2.72 8.35 -2.91
N ALA A 55 2.74 9.35 -2.04
CA ALA A 55 1.89 9.42 -0.85
C ALA A 55 0.40 9.23 -1.18
N ILE A 56 -0.04 9.65 -2.38
CA ILE A 56 -1.42 9.44 -2.86
C ILE A 56 -1.77 7.95 -2.90
N PHE A 57 -0.88 7.12 -3.45
CA PHE A 57 -1.12 5.68 -3.56
C PHE A 57 -1.14 4.99 -2.19
N MET A 58 -0.24 5.42 -1.31
CA MET A 58 -0.25 5.00 0.09
C MET A 58 -1.58 5.32 0.78
N LEU A 59 -2.08 6.55 0.63
CA LEU A 59 -3.38 6.96 1.16
C LEU A 59 -4.55 6.18 0.55
N GLN A 60 -4.49 5.87 -0.74
CA GLN A 60 -5.48 5.02 -1.42
C GLN A 60 -5.51 3.61 -0.83
N ILE A 61 -4.34 3.00 -0.59
CA ILE A 61 -4.23 1.69 0.06
C ILE A 61 -4.81 1.76 1.48
N LEU A 62 -4.40 2.75 2.27
CA LEU A 62 -4.87 2.94 3.65
C LEU A 62 -6.39 3.11 3.71
N LYS A 63 -6.94 3.89 2.78
CA LYS A 63 -8.39 4.07 2.66
C LYS A 63 -9.08 2.79 2.23
N ALA A 64 -8.50 2.04 1.28
CA ALA A 64 -9.02 0.73 0.86
C ALA A 64 -9.04 -0.27 2.02
N ILE A 65 -8.01 -0.32 2.87
CA ILE A 65 -7.98 -1.23 4.02
C ILE A 65 -8.77 -0.73 5.25
N ASP A 66 -9.45 0.42 5.14
CA ASP A 66 -10.06 1.14 6.27
C ASP A 66 -9.08 1.28 7.45
N CYS A 67 -7.84 1.67 7.15
CA CYS A 67 -6.86 2.01 8.17
C CYS A 67 -7.10 3.43 8.64
N LYS A 68 -7.62 3.54 9.87
CA LYS A 68 -7.85 4.81 10.56
C LYS A 68 -6.63 5.28 11.36
N GLU A 69 -5.72 4.37 11.71
CA GLU A 69 -4.51 4.66 12.49
C GLU A 69 -3.34 3.87 11.93
N ILE A 70 -2.26 4.59 11.62
CA ILE A 70 -0.94 4.03 11.34
C ILE A 70 -0.08 4.33 12.58
N ARG A 71 0.51 3.31 13.18
CA ARG A 71 1.57 3.49 14.16
C ARG A 71 2.92 3.36 13.45
N LEU A 72 3.63 4.49 13.37
CA LEU A 72 5.02 4.61 12.91
C LEU A 72 5.99 4.19 14.01
#